data_AF-A0A9N9GNR5-F1
#
_entry.id   AF-A0A9N9GNR5-F1
#
_cell.length_a   1.000
_cell.length_b   1.000
_cell.length_c   1.000
_cell.angle_alpha   90.00
_cell.angle_beta   90.00
_cell.angle_gamma   90.00
#
_symmetry.space_group_name_H-M   'P 1'
#
loop_
_entity.id
_entity.type
_entity.pdbx_description
1 polymer ?
#
loop_
_entity_poly.entity_id
_entity_poly.type
_entity_poly.pdbx_seq_one_letter_code
_entity_poly.pdbx_strand_id
1 'polypeptide(L)'
;MPVPNSCNFYTDCLEKKFHCGYKGYPLEYGLKYCEKFSDNAHKFSSSGKDWVSKTKLCLQESLVPLHKNDSSTCSDIKDKALNSHAKCYVSSGICLLPPSDWIALFETIDLKDLFGDLPFIKFFE
;
A
#
# COMPACT_ATOMS: atom_id res chain seq x y z
N MET A 1 7.91 7.32 -11.73
CA MET A 1 6.45 7.47 -11.57
C MET A 1 5.86 6.08 -11.32
N PRO A 2 4.77 5.96 -10.56
CA PRO A 2 4.08 4.69 -10.36
C PRO A 2 3.66 4.07 -11.68
N VAL A 3 3.74 2.74 -11.77
CA VAL A 3 3.33 1.96 -12.94
C VAL A 3 2.36 0.87 -12.45
N PRO A 4 1.25 0.60 -13.17
CA PRO A 4 0.33 -0.48 -12.80
C PRO A 4 1.07 -1.80 -12.57
N ASN A 5 0.70 -2.51 -11.51
CA ASN A 5 1.29 -3.79 -11.09
C ASN A 5 2.78 -3.79 -10.72
N SER A 6 3.48 -2.66 -10.75
CA SER A 6 4.86 -2.53 -10.26
C SER A 6 4.92 -2.07 -8.81
N CYS A 7 6.01 -2.41 -8.14
CA CYS A 7 6.37 -1.93 -6.80
C CYS A 7 7.64 -1.07 -6.80
N ASN A 8 8.28 -0.88 -7.95
CA ASN A 8 9.58 -0.21 -8.08
C ASN A 8 9.55 1.26 -7.67
N PHE A 9 8.38 1.91 -7.61
CA PHE A 9 8.30 3.30 -7.13
C PHE A 9 8.86 3.45 -5.71
N TYR A 10 8.71 2.43 -4.87
CA TYR A 10 9.22 2.46 -3.51
C TYR A 10 10.76 2.49 -3.47
N THR A 11 11.45 1.68 -4.29
CA THR A 11 12.91 1.62 -4.34
C THR A 11 13.51 2.72 -5.23
N ASP A 12 13.01 2.83 -6.46
CA ASP A 12 13.66 3.58 -7.53
C ASP A 12 13.33 5.07 -7.49
N CYS A 13 12.28 5.45 -6.76
CA CYS A 13 11.85 6.84 -6.59
C CYS A 13 11.90 7.29 -5.12
N LEU A 14 11.11 6.67 -4.22
CA LEU A 14 11.02 7.14 -2.85
C LEU A 14 12.31 6.91 -2.06
N GLU A 15 12.76 5.66 -1.94
CA GLU A 15 13.96 5.36 -1.16
C GLU A 15 15.21 6.00 -1.78
N LYS A 16 15.36 5.91 -3.10
CA LYS A 16 16.46 6.57 -3.84
C LYS A 16 16.56 8.07 -3.57
N LYS A 17 15.43 8.75 -3.36
CA LYS A 17 15.41 10.20 -3.08
C LYS A 17 15.60 10.50 -1.60
N PHE A 18 14.76 9.90 -0.75
CA PHE A 18 14.62 10.30 0.65
C PHE A 18 15.51 9.52 1.62
N HIS A 19 16.07 8.38 1.20
CA HIS A 19 16.97 7.55 2.00
C HIS A 19 16.41 7.25 3.41
N CYS A 20 15.14 6.82 3.46
CA CYS A 20 14.46 6.58 4.73
C CYS A 20 15.00 5.35 5.48
N GLY A 21 15.85 4.56 4.83
CA GLY A 21 16.51 3.41 5.38
C GLY A 21 15.62 2.18 5.42
N TYR A 22 16.21 1.04 5.80
CA TYR A 22 15.53 -0.25 5.80
C TYR A 22 14.27 -0.29 6.67
N LYS A 23 14.22 0.49 7.76
CA LYS A 23 13.05 0.67 8.65
C LYS A 23 12.08 1.75 8.19
N GLY A 24 12.41 2.47 7.12
CA GLY A 24 11.59 3.53 6.56
C GLY A 24 10.36 2.97 5.87
N TYR A 25 9.29 3.77 5.80
CA TYR A 25 8.04 3.38 5.16
C TYR A 25 8.21 2.80 3.75
N PRO A 26 9.05 3.39 2.84
CA PRO A 26 9.18 2.85 1.49
C PRO A 26 9.56 1.37 1.44
N LEU A 27 10.50 0.92 2.28
CA LEU A 27 11.01 -0.44 2.24
C LEU A 27 10.29 -1.38 3.23
N GLU A 28 10.24 -1.01 4.51
CA GLU A 28 9.70 -1.85 5.60
C GLU A 28 8.19 -2.12 5.42
N TYR A 29 7.47 -1.22 4.74
CA TYR A 29 6.01 -1.30 4.61
C TYR A 29 5.53 -1.27 3.16
N GLY A 30 5.82 -0.18 2.43
CA GLY A 30 5.32 0.05 1.08
C GLY A 30 5.71 -1.08 0.11
N LEU A 31 7.01 -1.33 -0.05
CA LEU A 31 7.53 -2.39 -0.89
C LEU A 31 7.09 -3.78 -0.39
N LYS A 32 7.34 -4.08 0.90
CA LYS A 32 6.98 -5.35 1.54
C LYS A 32 5.56 -5.79 1.21
N TYR A 33 4.57 -4.91 1.43
CA TYR A 33 3.18 -5.26 1.18
C TYR A 33 2.82 -5.24 -0.31
N CYS A 34 3.36 -4.30 -1.08
CA CYS A 34 3.15 -4.27 -2.53
C CYS A 34 3.58 -5.60 -3.20
N GLU A 35 4.73 -6.15 -2.82
CA GLU A 35 5.23 -7.44 -3.30
C GLU A 35 4.39 -8.59 -2.77
N LYS A 36 4.06 -8.61 -1.47
CA LYS A 36 3.23 -9.66 -0.86
C LYS A 36 1.85 -9.79 -1.53
N PHE A 37 1.22 -8.69 -1.93
CA PHE A 37 -0.02 -8.73 -2.72
C PHE A 37 0.19 -9.26 -4.15
N SER A 38 1.37 -9.05 -4.73
CA SER A 38 1.73 -9.60 -6.04
C SER A 38 1.92 -11.11 -5.96
N ASP A 39 2.64 -11.59 -4.95
CA ASP A 39 2.90 -13.02 -4.72
C ASP A 39 1.60 -13.78 -4.43
N ASN A 40 0.71 -13.15 -3.65
CA ASN A 40 -0.59 -13.72 -3.31
C ASN A 40 -1.71 -13.43 -4.34
N ALA A 41 -1.40 -12.82 -5.49
CA ALA A 41 -2.41 -12.48 -6.49
C ALA A 41 -3.24 -13.71 -6.93
N HIS A 42 -2.66 -14.91 -6.89
CA HIS A 42 -3.33 -16.17 -7.21
C HIS A 42 -4.48 -16.53 -6.26
N LYS A 43 -4.48 -16.01 -5.02
CA LYS A 43 -5.54 -16.24 -4.02
C LYS A 43 -6.80 -15.41 -4.27
N PHE A 44 -6.68 -14.35 -5.07
CA PHE A 44 -7.78 -13.44 -5.37
C PHE A 44 -8.56 -13.91 -6.61
N SER A 45 -9.86 -13.66 -6.59
CA SER A 45 -10.73 -13.75 -7.76
C SER A 45 -10.30 -12.75 -8.85
N SER A 46 -10.92 -12.81 -10.03
CA SER A 46 -10.66 -11.81 -11.08
C SER A 46 -10.93 -10.37 -10.61
N SER A 47 -12.05 -10.13 -9.92
CA SER A 47 -12.36 -8.81 -9.33
C SER A 47 -11.39 -8.41 -8.23
N GLY A 48 -10.92 -9.38 -7.43
CA GLY A 48 -9.92 -9.16 -6.40
C GLY A 48 -8.56 -8.76 -6.98
N LYS A 49 -8.12 -9.40 -8.06
CA LYS A 49 -6.89 -9.02 -8.78
C LYS A 49 -6.96 -7.61 -9.35
N ASP A 50 -8.11 -7.23 -9.91
CA ASP A 50 -8.34 -5.86 -10.39
C ASP A 50 -8.30 -4.85 -9.23
N TRP A 51 -8.90 -5.18 -8.09
CA TRP A 51 -8.85 -4.35 -6.89
C TRP A 51 -7.42 -4.21 -6.35
N VAL A 52 -6.65 -5.29 -6.30
CA VAL A 52 -5.23 -5.26 -5.88
C VAL A 52 -4.43 -4.33 -6.79
N SER A 53 -4.56 -4.47 -8.11
CA SER A 53 -3.87 -3.61 -9.09
C SER A 53 -4.21 -2.14 -8.90
N LYS A 54 -5.50 -1.79 -8.82
CA LYS A 54 -5.99 -0.41 -8.63
C LYS A 54 -5.52 0.17 -7.30
N THR A 55 -5.61 -0.61 -6.23
CA THR A 55 -5.21 -0.18 -4.88
C THR A 55 -3.71 0.10 -4.82
N LYS A 56 -2.88 -0.83 -5.31
CA LYS A 56 -1.41 -0.66 -5.39
C LYS A 56 -1.03 0.59 -6.16
N LEU A 57 -1.69 0.85 -7.29
CA LEU A 57 -1.43 2.04 -8.09
C LEU A 57 -1.82 3.32 -7.34
N CYS A 58 -3.06 3.38 -6.81
CA CYS A 58 -3.56 4.54 -6.07
C CYS A 58 -2.66 4.91 -4.88
N LEU A 59 -2.21 3.91 -4.11
CA LEU A 59 -1.32 4.13 -2.96
C LEU A 59 -0.01 4.79 -3.38
N GLN A 60 0.63 4.28 -4.44
CA GLN A 60 1.87 4.85 -4.96
C GLN A 60 1.65 6.25 -5.57
N GLU A 61 0.56 6.45 -6.31
CA GLU A 61 0.19 7.77 -6.87
C GLU A 61 -0.04 8.82 -5.78
N SER A 62 -0.61 8.44 -4.64
CA SER A 62 -0.86 9.34 -3.52
C SER A 62 0.40 9.99 -2.94
N LEU A 63 1.57 9.39 -3.19
CA LEU A 63 2.89 9.81 -2.71
C LEU A 63 3.70 10.59 -3.75
N VAL A 64 3.26 10.62 -5.01
CA VAL A 64 3.91 11.39 -6.07
C VAL A 64 4.06 12.89 -5.72
N PRO A 65 3.07 13.57 -5.10
CA PRO A 65 3.24 14.96 -4.70
C PRO A 65 4.39 15.17 -3.70
N LEU A 66 4.59 14.24 -2.75
CA LEU A 66 5.70 14.30 -1.80
C LEU A 66 7.04 14.11 -2.51
N HIS A 67 7.12 13.15 -3.44
CA HIS A 67 8.32 12.99 -4.27
C HIS A 67 8.66 14.26 -5.05
N LYS A 68 7.69 15.07 -5.47
CA LYS A 68 7.94 16.34 -6.18
C LYS A 68 8.40 17.48 -5.26
N ASN A 69 8.24 17.33 -3.94
CA ASN A 69 8.63 18.33 -2.96
C ASN A 69 9.97 17.94 -2.31
N ASP A 70 11.01 18.75 -2.50
CA ASP A 70 12.34 18.48 -1.94
C ASP A 70 12.39 18.67 -0.42
N SER A 71 11.42 19.36 0.19
CA SER A 71 11.34 19.55 1.64
C SER A 71 10.58 18.45 2.36
N SER A 72 10.02 17.46 1.65
CA SER A 72 9.30 16.35 2.29
C SER A 72 10.25 15.42 3.04
N THR A 73 9.78 14.92 4.18
CA THR A 73 10.54 14.04 5.07
C THR A 73 10.02 12.60 5.01
N CYS A 74 10.80 11.67 5.57
CA CYS A 74 10.36 10.29 5.76
C CYS A 74 9.11 10.17 6.66
N SER A 75 8.92 11.10 7.59
CA SER A 75 7.68 11.16 8.39
C SER A 75 6.49 11.56 7.52
N ASP A 76 6.64 12.59 6.69
CA ASP A 76 5.57 13.02 5.77
C ASP A 76 5.14 11.89 4.83
N ILE A 77 6.12 11.12 4.33
CA ILE A 77 5.85 9.93 3.48
C ILE A 77 5.04 8.90 4.24
N LYS A 78 5.47 8.54 5.46
CA LYS A 78 4.76 7.57 6.30
C LYS A 78 3.33 8.04 6.58
N ASP A 79 3.17 9.28 7.04
CA ASP A 79 1.87 9.83 7.42
C ASP A 79 0.92 9.92 6.22
N LYS A 80 1.40 10.43 5.08
CA LYS A 80 0.61 10.49 3.85
C LYS A 80 0.22 9.10 3.37
N ALA A 81 1.14 8.15 3.42
CA ALA A 81 0.88 6.80 2.95
C ALA A 81 -0.19 6.13 3.80
N LEU A 82 -0.06 6.14 5.13
CA LEU A 82 -1.06 5.58 6.04
C LEU A 82 -2.43 6.21 5.83
N ASN A 83 -2.50 7.54 5.73
CA ASN A 83 -3.75 8.27 5.49
C ASN A 83 -4.39 8.01 4.11
N SER A 84 -3.65 7.47 3.14
CA SER A 84 -4.18 7.18 1.80
C SER A 84 -4.95 5.86 1.69
N HIS A 85 -4.72 4.91 2.62
CA HIS A 85 -5.20 3.52 2.49
C HIS A 85 -6.71 3.44 2.35
N ALA A 86 -7.42 4.06 3.29
CA ALA A 86 -8.86 4.20 3.31
C ALA A 86 -9.46 4.53 1.95
N LYS A 87 -8.99 5.66 1.40
CA LYS A 87 -9.48 6.22 0.15
C LYS A 87 -9.14 5.29 -1.00
N CYS A 88 -7.92 4.76 -1.05
CA CYS A 88 -7.51 3.86 -2.12
C CYS A 88 -8.26 2.53 -2.09
N TYR A 89 -8.55 1.97 -0.91
CA TYR A 89 -9.30 0.72 -0.77
C TYR A 89 -10.74 0.91 -1.26
N VAL A 90 -11.40 1.96 -0.78
CA VAL A 90 -12.79 2.28 -1.15
C VAL A 90 -12.90 2.63 -2.62
N SER A 91 -12.06 3.54 -3.14
CA SER A 91 -12.11 3.96 -4.54
C SER A 91 -11.73 2.84 -5.53
N SER A 92 -10.94 1.85 -5.09
CA SER A 92 -10.63 0.67 -5.90
C SER A 92 -11.75 -0.38 -5.90
N GLY A 93 -12.77 -0.23 -5.02
CA GLY A 93 -13.96 -1.07 -4.99
C GLY A 93 -13.96 -2.17 -3.94
N ILE A 94 -13.27 -2.02 -2.80
CA ILE A 94 -13.19 -3.06 -1.75
C ILE A 94 -14.58 -3.54 -1.29
N CYS A 95 -15.57 -2.63 -1.23
CA CYS A 95 -16.94 -2.95 -0.79
C CYS A 95 -17.71 -3.87 -1.74
N LEU A 96 -17.23 -4.05 -2.96
CA LEU A 96 -17.87 -4.87 -4.00
C LEU A 96 -17.20 -6.25 -4.13
N LEU A 97 -16.16 -6.53 -3.33
CA LEU A 97 -15.44 -7.79 -3.40
C LEU A 97 -16.22 -8.94 -2.77
N PRO A 98 -16.20 -10.14 -3.38
CA PRO A 98 -16.79 -11.33 -2.79
C PRO A 98 -16.07 -11.73 -1.49
N PRO A 99 -16.73 -12.48 -0.58
CA PRO A 99 -16.14 -12.91 0.69
C PRO A 99 -14.79 -13.64 0.56
N SER A 100 -14.57 -14.38 -0.53
CA SER A 100 -13.29 -15.06 -0.78
C SER A 100 -12.10 -14.11 -0.88
N ASP A 101 -12.31 -12.91 -1.46
CA ASP A 101 -11.25 -11.92 -1.61
C ASP A 101 -10.94 -11.22 -0.29
N TRP A 102 -11.92 -11.09 0.60
CA TRP A 102 -11.68 -10.64 1.97
C TRP A 102 -10.83 -11.65 2.75
N ILE A 103 -11.09 -12.95 2.61
CA ILE A 103 -10.24 -13.99 3.20
C ILE A 103 -8.81 -13.88 2.65
N ALA A 104 -8.64 -13.79 1.32
CA ALA A 104 -7.33 -13.64 0.69
C ALA A 104 -6.60 -12.36 1.14
N LEU A 105 -7.33 -11.25 1.32
CA LEU A 105 -6.82 -10.00 1.88
C LEU A 105 -6.28 -10.21 3.29
N PHE A 106 -7.08 -10.79 4.19
CA PHE A 106 -6.68 -11.04 5.58
C PHE A 106 -5.52 -12.02 5.71
N GLU A 107 -5.42 -13.01 4.82
CA GLU A 107 -4.25 -13.92 4.76
C GLU A 107 -3.00 -13.23 4.20
N THR A 108 -3.18 -12.23 3.34
CA THR A 108 -2.06 -11.50 2.72
C THR A 108 -1.48 -10.48 3.67
N ILE A 109 -2.28 -9.82 4.50
CA ILE A 109 -1.80 -8.85 5.49
C ILE A 109 -1.40 -9.56 6.79
N ASP A 110 -0.31 -9.14 7.45
CA ASP A 110 0.00 -9.69 8.77
C ASP A 110 -0.95 -9.07 9.79
N LEU A 111 -1.75 -9.89 10.48
CA LEU A 111 -2.65 -9.41 11.52
C LEU A 111 -1.88 -8.69 12.64
N LYS A 112 -0.61 -9.02 12.88
CA LYS A 112 0.22 -8.28 13.84
C LYS A 112 0.49 -6.85 13.39
N ASP A 113 0.55 -6.57 12.09
CA ASP A 113 0.69 -5.20 11.56
C ASP A 113 -0.65 -4.44 11.54
N LEU A 114 -1.78 -5.16 11.63
CA LEU A 114 -3.11 -4.58 11.89
C LEU A 114 -3.31 -4.20 13.36
N PHE A 115 -2.80 -5.02 14.29
CA PHE A 115 -3.09 -4.91 15.72
C PHE A 115 -1.92 -4.42 16.60
N GLY A 116 -0.72 -4.28 16.03
CA GLY A 116 0.52 -4.03 16.76
C GLY A 116 0.89 -2.56 16.91
N ASP A 117 1.00 -1.78 15.82
CA ASP A 117 1.60 -0.43 15.89
C ASP A 117 1.23 0.51 14.70
N LEU A 118 0.20 0.17 13.91
CA LEU A 118 -0.31 1.01 12.81
C LEU A 118 -1.82 1.19 12.94
N PRO A 119 -2.38 2.37 12.61
CA PRO A 119 -3.75 2.74 12.97
C PRO A 119 -4.81 2.10 12.05
N PHE A 120 -4.60 0.86 11.58
CA PHE A 120 -5.60 0.15 10.79
C PHE A 120 -6.86 -0.15 11.61
N ILE A 121 -6.77 -0.27 12.94
CA ILE A 121 -7.94 -0.50 13.80
C ILE A 121 -8.88 0.71 13.87
N LYS A 122 -8.40 1.95 13.67
CA LYS A 122 -9.32 3.12 13.62
C LYS A 122 -10.23 3.15 12.40
N PHE A 123 -10.14 2.16 11.50
CA PHE A 123 -11.05 2.02 10.36
C PHE A 123 -12.34 1.25 10.67
N PHE A 124 -12.43 0.59 11.82
CA PHE A 124 -13.58 -0.24 12.21
C PHE A 124 -14.18 0.12 13.59
N GLU A 125 -13.81 1.27 14.15
CA GLU A 125 -14.52 1.94 15.25
C GLU A 125 -15.21 3.22 14.73
#